data_AF-A0A9N9SNW5-F1
#
_entry.id   AF-A0A9N9SNW5-F1
#
_cell.length_a   1.000
_cell.length_b   1.000
_cell.length_c   1.000
_cell.angle_alpha   90.00
_cell.angle_beta   90.00
_cell.angle_gamma   90.00
#
_symmetry.space_group_name_H-M   'P 1'
#
loop_
_entity.id
_entity.type
_entity.pdbx_description
1 polymer ?
#
loop_
_entity_poly.entity_id
_entity_poly.type
_entity_poly.pdbx_seq_one_letter_code
_entity_poly.pdbx_strand_id
1 'polypeptide(L)'
;MKMAEFHFKYYTQDDIKFIDVTENIEPVITSNYLEHFLDHIKETFISKSNGSLYRIQASNGAIKLLEKHLYMNSEQTEAAQKLVMELYRCLRNCVTNKTTQDYVAEETNILVFTKSYVGKLYEDHLCLKIILQFLINLISSNSEVTRKVHANFSDVFSKIIENKWCLYESAALIYNSALVVPPDVISIKCMFQLDEKNSEIEYVLFFFEKYISSNICWELYNSFEIRHKIIILETLRYQQIKKIQYFLPDSGIDVIVSGFLKSPDIFFKISTDTAQQEVRIVSLLLSIISSCSSIDEYIVKLQQNKNILVTAAALLINFHKLGKEGDNMFKPVQKLSYSQGDETENPVFGLKADLIQLIGNLCWKNNEMQNLAREAEIIPVILDCCNMDANNPFIIQWCIFAIRNFCENNPENQKFIAGLHKRGTVSSSVLESFGMTLHGDEDSELKIVPLDALKNESE
;
A
#
# COMPACT_ATOMS: atom_id res chain seq x y z
N MET A 1 -1.78 -35.60 54.47
CA MET A 1 -2.60 -35.48 53.25
C MET A 1 -3.84 -34.67 53.62
N LYS A 2 -3.72 -33.33 53.58
CA LYS A 2 -4.81 -32.37 53.80
C LYS A 2 -4.94 -31.60 52.49
N MET A 3 -5.99 -31.87 51.71
CA MET A 3 -6.39 -30.99 50.62
C MET A 3 -7.36 -29.97 51.21
N ALA A 4 -6.99 -28.70 51.12
CA ALA A 4 -7.84 -27.58 51.47
C ALA A 4 -8.91 -27.41 50.39
N GLU A 5 -10.17 -27.50 50.79
CA GLU A 5 -11.33 -27.15 49.99
C GLU A 5 -11.39 -25.63 49.77
N PHE A 6 -11.51 -25.20 48.52
CA PHE A 6 -12.08 -23.89 48.17
C PHE A 6 -13.31 -24.14 47.31
N HIS A 7 -14.46 -24.33 47.99
CA HIS A 7 -15.77 -24.39 47.34
C HIS A 7 -16.33 -22.97 47.20
N PHE A 8 -16.32 -22.42 45.98
CA PHE A 8 -17.18 -21.28 45.65
C PHE A 8 -18.57 -21.81 45.28
N LYS A 9 -19.50 -21.73 46.24
CA LYS A 9 -20.94 -21.97 46.00
C LYS A 9 -21.51 -20.81 45.18
N TYR A 10 -21.86 -21.07 43.92
CA TYR A 10 -22.81 -20.25 43.20
C TYR A 10 -24.22 -20.62 43.65
N TYR A 11 -24.88 -19.72 44.38
CA TYR A 11 -26.32 -19.80 44.60
C TYR A 11 -27.02 -19.23 43.36
N THR A 12 -27.45 -20.13 42.47
CA THR A 12 -28.43 -19.82 41.43
C THR A 12 -29.78 -19.60 42.10
N GLN A 13 -30.26 -18.35 42.20
CA GLN A 13 -31.58 -17.93 41.69
C GLN A 13 -32.07 -16.53 42.11
N ASP A 14 -31.49 -15.82 43.09
CA ASP A 14 -32.17 -14.62 43.64
C ASP A 14 -31.36 -13.31 43.82
N ASP A 15 -30.12 -13.17 43.32
CA ASP A 15 -29.38 -11.90 43.54
C ASP A 15 -28.52 -11.42 42.35
N ILE A 16 -29.11 -11.36 41.15
CA ILE A 16 -28.74 -10.28 40.23
C ILE A 16 -29.81 -9.21 40.38
N LYS A 17 -29.70 -8.38 41.44
CA LYS A 17 -30.41 -7.11 41.50
C LYS A 17 -29.85 -6.23 40.38
N PHE A 18 -30.57 -6.19 39.27
CA PHE A 18 -30.52 -5.06 38.36
C PHE A 18 -31.04 -3.86 39.14
N ILE A 19 -30.11 -3.01 39.57
CA ILE A 19 -30.43 -1.78 40.28
C ILE A 19 -30.82 -0.74 39.23
N ASP A 20 -31.99 -0.16 39.47
CA ASP A 20 -32.51 1.04 38.84
C ASP A 20 -31.43 2.14 38.86
N VAL A 21 -31.07 2.66 37.68
CA VAL A 21 -29.92 3.58 37.52
C VAL A 21 -30.21 4.98 38.06
N THR A 22 -31.32 5.22 38.76
CA THR A 22 -31.67 6.56 39.26
C THR A 22 -31.88 6.69 40.77
N GLU A 23 -31.91 5.59 41.53
CA GLU A 23 -32.20 5.71 42.97
C GLU A 23 -30.92 5.68 43.82
N ASN A 24 -30.46 6.90 44.13
CA ASN A 24 -29.47 7.30 45.15
C ASN A 24 -28.05 7.61 44.66
N ILE A 25 -27.87 8.85 44.18
CA ILE A 25 -26.59 9.56 44.31
C ILE A 25 -26.89 10.96 44.88
N GLU A 26 -26.64 11.15 46.17
CA GLU A 26 -26.39 12.48 46.73
C GLU A 26 -24.96 12.93 46.41
N PRO A 27 -24.72 14.25 46.27
CA PRO A 27 -23.78 14.76 45.30
C PRO A 27 -22.55 15.35 45.96
N VAL A 28 -21.36 14.80 45.71
CA VAL A 28 -20.11 15.54 45.97
C VAL A 28 -19.04 15.17 44.94
N ILE A 29 -18.81 16.10 43.98
CA ILE A 29 -17.59 16.31 43.16
C ILE A 29 -17.36 15.21 42.08
N THR A 30 -17.66 15.39 40.79
CA THR A 30 -17.13 16.38 39.83
C THR A 30 -18.17 16.76 38.75
N SER A 31 -18.62 18.01 38.74
CA SER A 31 -19.86 18.47 38.08
C SER A 31 -19.68 19.04 36.67
N ASN A 32 -19.24 18.25 35.70
CA ASN A 32 -19.50 18.62 34.29
C ASN A 32 -19.45 17.38 33.36
N TYR A 33 -18.61 16.39 33.67
CA TYR A 33 -18.44 15.20 32.83
C TYR A 33 -19.51 14.13 33.11
N LEU A 34 -20.01 14.05 34.35
CA LEU A 34 -21.01 13.08 34.80
C LEU A 34 -22.42 13.36 34.24
N GLU A 35 -22.85 14.63 34.22
CA GLU A 35 -24.14 15.02 33.63
C GLU A 35 -24.18 14.71 32.13
N HIS A 36 -23.09 15.00 31.40
CA HIS A 36 -22.99 14.69 29.97
C HIS A 36 -23.00 13.19 29.63
N PHE A 37 -22.47 12.32 30.49
CA PHE A 37 -22.52 10.87 30.29
C PHE A 37 -23.94 10.31 30.54
N LEU A 38 -24.66 10.87 31.52
CA LEU A 38 -26.07 10.54 31.78
C LEU A 38 -27.01 11.03 30.67
N ASP A 39 -26.65 12.09 29.95
CA ASP A 39 -27.43 12.59 28.81
C ASP A 39 -27.30 11.74 27.53
N HIS A 40 -26.27 10.88 27.40
CA HIS A 40 -25.97 10.07 26.21
C HIS A 40 -26.13 8.56 26.44
N ILE A 41 -27.31 8.15 26.92
CA ILE A 41 -27.62 6.74 27.22
C ILE A 41 -28.19 6.03 25.97
N LYS A 42 -27.56 4.92 25.57
CA LYS A 42 -28.20 3.92 24.71
C LYS A 42 -28.55 2.67 25.52
N GLU A 43 -29.72 2.12 25.25
CA GLU A 43 -30.29 0.97 25.95
C GLU A 43 -29.96 -0.32 25.21
N THR A 44 -29.54 -1.36 25.94
CA THR A 44 -29.41 -2.71 25.37
C THR A 44 -30.22 -3.71 26.18
N PHE A 45 -30.92 -4.62 25.49
CA PHE A 45 -31.89 -5.55 26.08
C PHE A 45 -31.42 -7.02 26.04
N ILE A 46 -31.53 -7.77 27.13
CA ILE A 46 -31.15 -9.21 27.21
C ILE A 46 -32.34 -10.08 27.62
N SER A 47 -32.66 -11.16 26.90
CA SER A 47 -33.76 -12.06 27.27
C SER A 47 -33.43 -12.96 28.47
N LYS A 48 -34.37 -13.08 29.42
CA LYS A 48 -34.35 -14.06 30.53
C LYS A 48 -34.73 -15.45 30.04
N SER A 49 -34.35 -16.46 30.82
CA SER A 49 -34.85 -17.84 30.70
C SER A 49 -36.37 -17.97 30.80
N ASN A 50 -37.07 -16.95 31.30
CA ASN A 50 -38.54 -16.86 31.36
C ASN A 50 -39.17 -15.92 30.31
N GLY A 51 -38.39 -15.39 29.35
CA GLY A 51 -38.88 -14.53 28.26
C GLY A 51 -38.99 -13.03 28.55
N SER A 52 -38.62 -12.54 29.75
CA SER A 52 -38.57 -11.09 30.06
C SER A 52 -37.22 -10.46 29.72
N LEU A 53 -37.16 -9.20 29.29
CA LEU A 53 -35.90 -8.53 28.90
C LEU A 53 -35.25 -7.77 30.07
N TYR A 54 -33.94 -7.92 30.30
CA TYR A 54 -33.10 -7.03 31.10
C TYR A 54 -32.82 -5.75 30.31
N ARG A 55 -32.73 -4.59 30.98
CA ARG A 55 -32.31 -3.31 30.39
C ARG A 55 -30.95 -2.93 30.98
N ILE A 56 -29.91 -2.80 30.15
CA ILE A 56 -28.60 -2.29 30.56
C ILE A 56 -28.41 -0.91 29.96
N GLN A 57 -28.10 0.06 30.81
CA GLN A 57 -27.76 1.44 30.45
C GLN A 57 -26.32 1.74 30.85
N ALA A 58 -25.62 2.53 30.05
CA ALA A 58 -24.30 3.02 30.42
C ALA A 58 -24.40 3.97 31.62
N SER A 59 -23.80 3.57 32.74
CA SER A 59 -23.76 4.33 33.99
C SER A 59 -22.47 4.04 34.73
N ASN A 60 -22.15 4.84 35.75
CA ASN A 60 -21.01 4.54 36.64
C ASN A 60 -21.15 3.17 37.32
N GLY A 61 -22.38 2.72 37.59
CA GLY A 61 -22.64 1.37 38.10
C GLY A 61 -22.29 0.29 37.07
N ALA A 62 -22.64 0.50 35.80
CA ALA A 62 -22.30 -0.43 34.71
C ALA A 62 -20.78 -0.52 34.47
N ILE A 63 -20.07 0.60 34.55
CA ILE A 63 -18.60 0.66 34.47
C ILE A 63 -17.97 -0.13 35.62
N LYS A 64 -18.37 0.14 36.87
CA LYS A 64 -17.88 -0.59 38.05
C LYS A 64 -18.18 -2.09 37.98
N LEU A 65 -19.35 -2.46 37.45
CA LEU A 65 -19.73 -3.85 37.23
C LEU A 65 -18.81 -4.51 36.20
N LEU A 66 -18.54 -3.83 35.08
CA LEU A 66 -17.60 -4.32 34.08
C LEU A 66 -16.20 -4.49 34.66
N GLU A 67 -15.67 -3.47 35.35
CA GLU A 67 -14.36 -3.53 36.01
C GLU A 67 -14.26 -4.73 36.95
N LYS A 68 -15.30 -4.95 37.78
CA LYS A 68 -15.37 -6.12 38.68
C LYS A 68 -15.29 -7.43 37.90
N HIS A 69 -16.05 -7.59 36.83
CA HIS A 69 -16.04 -8.82 36.02
C HIS A 69 -14.72 -9.05 35.29
N LEU A 70 -14.10 -7.98 34.77
CA LEU A 70 -12.78 -8.06 34.14
C LEU A 70 -11.67 -8.38 35.15
N TYR A 71 -11.69 -7.73 36.32
CA TYR A 71 -10.76 -8.00 37.42
C TYR A 71 -10.84 -9.45 37.91
N MET A 72 -12.06 -9.96 38.07
CA MET A 72 -12.31 -11.37 38.43
C MET A 72 -11.96 -12.35 37.30
N ASN A 73 -11.59 -11.86 36.11
CA ASN A 73 -11.29 -12.65 34.92
C ASN A 73 -12.38 -13.70 34.64
N SER A 74 -13.63 -13.28 34.58
CA SER A 74 -14.77 -14.19 34.54
C SER A 74 -14.86 -14.98 33.22
N GLU A 75 -14.02 -16.01 33.07
CA GLU A 75 -14.15 -17.12 32.11
C GLU A 75 -15.06 -18.23 32.66
N GLN A 76 -15.62 -18.07 33.86
CA GLN A 76 -16.20 -19.20 34.59
C GLN A 76 -17.65 -19.53 34.23
N THR A 77 -18.42 -18.66 33.54
CA THR A 77 -19.79 -18.97 33.07
C THR A 77 -20.19 -18.22 31.79
N GLU A 78 -20.99 -18.85 30.93
CA GLU A 78 -21.58 -18.24 29.71
C GLU A 78 -22.40 -16.98 30.01
N ALA A 79 -23.08 -16.95 31.16
CA ALA A 79 -23.86 -15.79 31.60
C ALA A 79 -22.99 -14.57 31.91
N ALA A 80 -21.83 -14.77 32.54
CA ALA A 80 -20.88 -13.69 32.81
C ALA A 80 -20.26 -13.13 31.52
N GLN A 81 -19.93 -13.99 30.55
CA GLN A 81 -19.43 -13.55 29.24
C GLN A 81 -20.46 -12.71 28.49
N LYS A 82 -21.73 -13.15 28.43
CA LYS A 82 -22.82 -12.37 27.84
C LYS A 82 -22.99 -11.00 28.51
N LEU A 83 -22.90 -10.94 29.84
CA LEU A 83 -22.97 -9.66 30.56
C LEU A 83 -21.81 -8.73 30.19
N VAL A 84 -20.57 -9.24 30.16
CA VAL A 84 -19.38 -8.47 29.76
C VAL A 84 -19.54 -7.92 28.33
N MET A 85 -19.97 -8.75 27.39
CA MET A 85 -20.23 -8.34 26.02
C MET A 85 -21.25 -7.19 25.92
N GLU A 86 -22.34 -7.27 26.67
CA GLU A 86 -23.39 -6.25 26.69
C GLU A 86 -22.92 -4.94 27.32
N LEU A 87 -22.11 -5.02 28.36
CA LEU A 87 -21.48 -3.85 28.98
C LEU A 87 -20.51 -3.15 28.00
N TYR A 88 -19.70 -3.90 27.24
CA TYR A 88 -18.87 -3.30 26.19
C TYR A 88 -19.69 -2.74 25.02
N ARG A 89 -20.81 -3.38 24.63
CA ARG A 89 -21.73 -2.82 23.61
C ARG A 89 -22.29 -1.47 24.05
N CYS A 90 -22.70 -1.37 25.32
CA CYS A 90 -23.15 -0.11 25.91
C CYS A 90 -22.02 0.94 25.89
N LEU A 91 -20.83 0.60 26.37
CA LEU A 91 -19.69 1.52 26.38
C LEU A 91 -19.30 2.00 24.99
N ARG A 92 -19.17 1.10 24.01
CA ARG A 92 -18.89 1.42 22.60
C ARG A 92 -19.85 2.50 22.07
N ASN A 93 -21.12 2.43 22.46
CA ASN A 93 -22.16 3.35 22.00
C ASN A 93 -22.14 4.71 22.71
N CYS A 94 -21.46 4.81 23.85
CA CYS A 94 -21.38 6.03 24.68
C CYS A 94 -20.06 6.79 24.51
N VAL A 95 -18.99 6.14 24.07
CA VAL A 95 -17.69 6.77 23.78
C VAL A 95 -17.68 7.48 22.41
N THR A 96 -18.66 8.35 22.20
CA THR A 96 -18.89 9.06 20.92
C THR A 96 -18.32 10.47 20.88
N ASN A 97 -17.87 10.99 22.02
CA ASN A 97 -17.32 12.34 22.13
C ASN A 97 -16.14 12.37 23.11
N LYS A 98 -15.36 13.46 23.04
CA LYS A 98 -14.13 13.61 23.83
C LYS A 98 -14.36 13.47 25.33
N THR A 99 -15.42 14.08 25.88
CA THR A 99 -15.77 14.06 27.31
C THR A 99 -15.94 12.63 27.82
N THR A 100 -16.67 11.78 27.10
CA THR A 100 -16.93 10.40 27.53
C THR A 100 -15.72 9.48 27.29
N GLN A 101 -14.93 9.76 26.25
CA GLN A 101 -13.68 9.06 25.98
C GLN A 101 -12.63 9.36 27.06
N ASP A 102 -12.45 10.63 27.44
CA ASP A 102 -11.56 11.06 28.52
C ASP A 102 -11.99 10.38 29.84
N TYR A 103 -13.27 10.41 30.18
CA TYR A 103 -13.77 9.76 31.39
C TYR A 103 -13.41 8.27 31.45
N VAL A 104 -13.68 7.51 30.39
CA VAL A 104 -13.37 6.07 30.35
C VAL A 104 -11.86 5.81 30.43
N ALA A 105 -11.04 6.65 29.80
CA ALA A 105 -9.60 6.45 29.74
C ALA A 105 -8.85 6.92 31.00
N GLU A 106 -9.33 7.97 31.67
CA GLU A 106 -8.65 8.63 32.79
C GLU A 106 -9.21 8.25 34.16
N GLU A 107 -10.54 8.14 34.26
CA GLU A 107 -11.24 8.02 35.55
C GLU A 107 -11.65 6.57 35.86
N THR A 108 -11.29 5.62 35.00
CA THR A 108 -11.62 4.19 35.16
C THR A 108 -10.40 3.30 34.92
N ASN A 109 -10.45 2.07 35.42
CA ASN A 109 -9.45 1.02 35.19
C ASN A 109 -9.81 0.13 33.99
N ILE A 110 -10.80 0.51 33.18
CA ILE A 110 -11.29 -0.31 32.07
C ILE A 110 -10.16 -0.68 31.13
N LEU A 111 -9.29 0.25 30.71
CA LEU A 111 -8.21 -0.06 29.75
C LEU A 111 -7.25 -1.13 30.27
N VAL A 112 -6.84 -1.03 31.54
CA VAL A 112 -5.92 -1.98 32.18
C VAL A 112 -6.55 -3.36 32.27
N PHE A 113 -7.79 -3.43 32.77
CA PHE A 113 -8.50 -4.70 32.90
C PHE A 113 -8.88 -5.30 31.55
N THR A 114 -9.23 -4.48 30.56
CA THR A 114 -9.46 -4.90 29.17
C THR A 114 -8.22 -5.58 28.61
N LYS A 115 -7.02 -4.98 28.75
CA LYS A 115 -5.76 -5.58 28.27
C LYS A 115 -5.54 -6.97 28.87
N SER A 116 -5.65 -7.07 30.20
CA SER A 116 -5.49 -8.35 30.92
C SER A 116 -6.51 -9.39 30.45
N TYR A 117 -7.76 -8.98 30.25
CA TYR A 117 -8.83 -9.87 29.82
C TYR A 117 -8.63 -10.36 28.39
N VAL A 118 -8.28 -9.47 27.45
CA VAL A 118 -7.99 -9.84 26.06
C VAL A 118 -6.84 -10.85 25.96
N GLY A 119 -5.81 -10.73 26.81
CA GLY A 119 -4.71 -11.69 26.85
C GLY A 119 -5.11 -13.14 27.15
N LYS A 120 -6.28 -13.34 27.76
CA LYS A 120 -6.85 -14.64 28.17
C LYS A 120 -7.96 -15.14 27.25
N LEU A 121 -8.50 -14.31 26.36
CA LEU A 121 -9.50 -14.76 25.39
C LEU A 121 -8.85 -15.70 24.36
N TYR A 122 -9.05 -17.02 24.52
CA TYR A 122 -8.48 -18.04 23.62
C TYR A 122 -9.44 -18.52 22.52
N GLU A 123 -10.77 -18.42 22.70
CA GLU A 123 -11.75 -19.00 21.75
C GLU A 123 -12.98 -18.11 21.46
N ASP A 124 -13.32 -17.14 22.32
CA ASP A 124 -14.51 -16.29 22.12
C ASP A 124 -14.21 -15.09 21.20
N HIS A 125 -14.35 -15.32 19.88
CA HIS A 125 -14.16 -14.31 18.86
C HIS A 125 -15.22 -13.20 18.91
N LEU A 126 -16.40 -13.44 19.48
CA LEU A 126 -17.48 -12.45 19.50
C LEU A 126 -17.23 -11.41 20.60
N CYS A 127 -16.80 -11.85 21.78
CA CYS A 127 -16.43 -10.92 22.86
C CYS A 127 -15.23 -10.05 22.44
N LEU A 128 -14.18 -10.67 21.88
CA LEU A 128 -13.01 -9.94 21.36
C LEU A 128 -13.41 -8.90 20.31
N LYS A 129 -14.26 -9.28 19.35
CA LYS A 129 -14.79 -8.36 18.32
C LYS A 129 -15.47 -7.14 18.93
N ILE A 130 -16.32 -7.33 19.95
CA ILE A 130 -17.03 -6.21 20.61
C ILE A 130 -16.05 -5.30 21.34
N ILE A 131 -15.04 -5.87 22.02
CA ILE A 131 -13.99 -5.10 22.69
C ILE A 131 -13.21 -4.25 21.68
N LEU A 132 -12.79 -4.83 20.55
CA LEU A 132 -12.07 -4.09 19.52
C LEU A 132 -12.93 -2.98 18.92
N GLN A 133 -14.23 -3.23 18.68
CA GLN A 133 -15.16 -2.18 18.24
C GLN A 133 -15.34 -1.05 19.27
N PHE A 134 -15.37 -1.39 20.57
CA PHE A 134 -15.33 -0.40 21.63
C PHE A 134 -14.06 0.45 21.56
N LEU A 135 -12.89 -0.18 21.42
CA LEU A 135 -11.61 0.53 21.33
C LEU A 135 -11.54 1.45 20.09
N ILE A 136 -12.06 1.02 18.94
CA ILE A 136 -12.14 1.84 17.72
C ILE A 136 -12.96 3.12 18.00
N ASN A 137 -14.13 3.00 18.61
CA ASN A 137 -14.95 4.17 18.94
C ASN A 137 -14.27 5.05 20.00
N LEU A 138 -13.61 4.44 20.98
CA LEU A 138 -12.91 5.14 22.06
C LEU A 138 -11.81 6.07 21.53
N ILE A 139 -11.12 5.69 20.44
CA ILE A 139 -10.03 6.49 19.86
C ILE A 139 -10.48 7.43 18.73
N SER A 140 -11.70 7.27 18.21
CA SER A 140 -12.16 7.89 16.95
C SER A 140 -12.04 9.42 16.84
N SER A 141 -12.07 10.15 17.96
CA SER A 141 -12.06 11.62 17.97
C SER A 141 -11.19 12.23 19.08
N ASN A 142 -10.33 11.44 19.72
CA ASN A 142 -9.50 11.88 20.84
C ASN A 142 -8.06 11.39 20.75
N SER A 143 -7.16 12.31 20.42
CA SER A 143 -5.75 12.02 20.18
C SER A 143 -4.98 11.58 21.44
N GLU A 144 -5.35 12.07 22.62
CA GLU A 144 -4.68 11.69 23.86
C GLU A 144 -5.05 10.26 24.27
N VAL A 145 -6.34 9.94 24.22
CA VAL A 145 -6.82 8.58 24.45
C VAL A 145 -6.28 7.61 23.40
N THR A 146 -6.15 8.04 22.14
CA THR A 146 -5.50 7.24 21.09
C THR A 146 -4.08 6.84 21.46
N ARG A 147 -3.26 7.76 21.97
CA ARG A 147 -1.89 7.46 22.44
C ARG A 147 -1.87 6.42 23.56
N LYS A 148 -2.80 6.54 24.52
CA LYS A 148 -2.90 5.59 25.64
C LYS A 148 -3.34 4.20 25.19
N VAL A 149 -4.34 4.11 24.33
CA VAL A 149 -4.80 2.83 23.76
C VAL A 149 -3.68 2.21 22.93
N HIS A 150 -2.99 2.97 22.09
CA HIS A 150 -1.87 2.46 21.29
C HIS A 150 -0.75 1.86 22.19
N ALA A 151 -0.29 2.61 23.20
CA ALA A 151 0.74 2.14 24.13
C ALA A 151 0.34 0.90 24.93
N ASN A 152 -0.96 0.74 25.23
CA ASN A 152 -1.45 -0.39 26.00
C ASN A 152 -1.73 -1.64 25.15
N PHE A 153 -2.09 -1.52 23.88
CA PHE A 153 -2.61 -2.65 23.09
C PHE A 153 -1.74 -3.04 21.88
N SER A 154 -0.67 -2.31 21.54
CA SER A 154 0.12 -2.62 20.34
C SER A 154 0.74 -4.02 20.35
N ASP A 155 1.17 -4.51 21.51
CA ASP A 155 1.71 -5.85 21.73
C ASP A 155 0.67 -6.98 21.61
N VAL A 156 -0.60 -6.66 21.82
CA VAL A 156 -1.70 -7.63 21.79
C VAL A 156 -2.04 -8.03 20.34
N PHE A 157 -1.84 -7.13 19.38
CA PHE A 157 -2.25 -7.36 17.98
C PHE A 157 -1.50 -8.50 17.30
N SER A 158 -0.21 -8.69 17.60
CA SER A 158 0.57 -9.77 16.98
C SER A 158 -0.06 -11.13 17.22
N LYS A 159 -0.45 -11.43 18.48
CA LYS A 159 -1.11 -12.68 18.84
C LYS A 159 -2.49 -12.81 18.18
N ILE A 160 -3.29 -11.74 18.15
CA ILE A 160 -4.63 -11.74 17.54
C ILE A 160 -4.53 -12.07 16.03
N ILE A 161 -3.63 -11.40 15.33
CA ILE A 161 -3.46 -11.53 13.88
C ILE A 161 -2.86 -12.89 13.55
N GLU A 162 -1.85 -13.37 14.30
CA GLU A 162 -1.27 -14.71 14.15
C GLU A 162 -2.35 -15.80 14.13
N ASN A 163 -3.27 -15.75 15.11
CA ASN A 163 -4.36 -16.72 15.25
C ASN A 163 -5.58 -16.47 14.32
N LYS A 164 -5.52 -15.45 13.44
CA LYS A 164 -6.58 -15.08 12.50
C LYS A 164 -7.89 -14.61 13.16
N TRP A 165 -7.81 -13.99 14.34
CA TRP A 165 -8.99 -13.52 15.06
C TRP A 165 -9.30 -12.06 14.73
N CYS A 166 -10.58 -11.73 14.55
CA CYS A 166 -11.07 -10.35 14.42
C CYS A 166 -10.19 -9.45 13.52
N LEU A 167 -9.78 -9.98 12.35
CA LEU A 167 -8.78 -9.34 11.49
C LEU A 167 -9.24 -7.94 11.03
N TYR A 168 -10.52 -7.81 10.66
CA TYR A 168 -11.11 -6.55 10.22
C TYR A 168 -11.07 -5.48 11.33
N GLU A 169 -11.54 -5.82 12.53
CA GLU A 169 -11.53 -4.88 13.67
C GLU A 169 -10.09 -4.54 14.12
N SER A 170 -9.17 -5.48 14.01
CA SER A 170 -7.74 -5.25 14.32
C SER A 170 -7.12 -4.27 13.33
N ALA A 171 -7.34 -4.47 12.02
CA ALA A 171 -6.86 -3.56 10.98
C ALA A 171 -7.45 -2.15 11.16
N ALA A 172 -8.75 -2.05 11.44
CA ALA A 172 -9.41 -0.77 11.71
C ALA A 172 -8.81 -0.04 12.91
N LEU A 173 -8.52 -0.76 14.00
CA LEU A 173 -7.94 -0.16 15.21
C LEU A 173 -6.49 0.31 15.00
N ILE A 174 -5.67 -0.49 14.30
CA ILE A 174 -4.30 -0.13 13.95
C ILE A 174 -4.29 1.10 13.04
N TYR A 175 -5.10 1.09 11.98
CA TYR A 175 -5.22 2.22 11.05
C TYR A 175 -5.67 3.50 11.76
N ASN A 176 -6.75 3.45 12.54
CA ASN A 176 -7.26 4.61 13.27
C ASN A 176 -6.23 5.15 14.28
N SER A 177 -5.46 4.27 14.94
CA SER A 177 -4.35 4.70 15.81
C SER A 177 -3.25 5.39 15.01
N ALA A 178 -2.89 4.83 13.84
CA ALA A 178 -1.89 5.38 12.93
C ALA A 178 -2.29 6.74 12.33
N LEU A 179 -3.57 7.13 12.45
CA LEU A 179 -3.99 8.47 12.07
C LEU A 179 -3.41 9.56 12.97
N VAL A 180 -3.13 9.23 14.23
CA VAL A 180 -2.69 10.15 15.28
C VAL A 180 -1.26 9.88 15.73
N VAL A 181 -0.89 8.60 15.87
CA VAL A 181 0.39 8.16 16.42
C VAL A 181 1.22 7.52 15.30
N PRO A 182 2.51 7.87 15.13
CA PRO A 182 3.36 7.16 14.18
C PRO A 182 3.38 5.66 14.48
N PRO A 183 3.13 4.78 13.50
CA PRO A 183 3.02 3.35 13.77
C PRO A 183 4.37 2.76 14.20
N ASP A 184 4.34 1.97 15.27
CA ASP A 184 5.51 1.20 15.71
C ASP A 184 5.79 0.00 14.78
N VAL A 185 6.98 -0.60 14.92
CA VAL A 185 7.42 -1.74 14.09
C VAL A 185 6.48 -2.94 14.23
N ILE A 186 5.86 -3.11 15.40
CA ILE A 186 4.91 -4.20 15.65
C ILE A 186 3.65 -4.00 14.81
N SER A 187 3.08 -2.80 14.83
CA SER A 187 1.91 -2.40 14.07
C SER A 187 2.16 -2.54 12.56
N ILE A 188 3.33 -2.10 12.08
CA ILE A 188 3.73 -2.24 10.67
C ILE A 188 3.77 -3.73 10.26
N LYS A 189 4.42 -4.58 11.06
CA LYS A 189 4.46 -6.04 10.82
C LYS A 189 3.06 -6.65 10.81
N CYS A 190 2.20 -6.23 11.73
CA CYS A 190 0.81 -6.66 11.80
C CYS A 190 0.03 -6.31 10.53
N MET A 191 0.22 -5.11 9.96
CA MET A 191 -0.44 -4.69 8.72
C MET A 191 0.03 -5.49 7.50
N PHE A 192 1.33 -5.82 7.42
CA PHE A 192 1.81 -6.74 6.40
C PHE A 192 1.20 -8.13 6.56
N GLN A 193 1.17 -8.71 7.76
CA GLN A 193 0.54 -10.01 8.00
C GLN A 193 -0.96 -10.01 7.67
N LEU A 194 -1.66 -8.89 7.89
CA LEU A 194 -3.06 -8.74 7.53
C LEU A 194 -3.25 -8.77 6.02
N ASP A 195 -2.41 -8.07 5.26
CA ASP A 195 -2.40 -8.13 3.79
C ASP A 195 -2.24 -9.57 3.27
N GLU A 196 -1.29 -10.32 3.85
CA GLU A 196 -1.05 -11.72 3.45
C GLU A 196 -2.22 -12.66 3.76
N LYS A 197 -2.96 -12.38 4.83
CA LYS A 197 -4.04 -13.26 5.34
C LYS A 197 -5.40 -12.92 4.74
N ASN A 198 -5.66 -11.66 4.44
CA ASN A 198 -6.91 -11.19 3.86
C ASN A 198 -6.72 -9.84 3.16
N SER A 199 -6.51 -9.89 1.85
CA SER A 199 -6.31 -8.72 0.99
C SER A 199 -7.57 -7.87 0.76
N GLU A 200 -8.75 -8.30 1.24
CA GLU A 200 -10.01 -7.56 1.05
C GLU A 200 -10.26 -6.52 2.14
N ILE A 201 -9.42 -6.45 3.18
CA ILE A 201 -9.60 -5.50 4.29
C ILE A 201 -9.12 -4.11 3.86
N GLU A 202 -10.07 -3.18 3.68
CA GLU A 202 -9.82 -1.83 3.16
C GLU A 202 -8.87 -1.01 4.04
N TYR A 203 -8.89 -1.23 5.36
CA TYR A 203 -8.00 -0.53 6.29
C TYR A 203 -6.52 -0.85 6.08
N VAL A 204 -6.20 -2.00 5.48
CA VAL A 204 -4.82 -2.35 5.13
C VAL A 204 -4.31 -1.45 4.01
N LEU A 205 -5.10 -1.28 2.96
CA LEU A 205 -4.79 -0.34 1.89
C LEU A 205 -4.70 1.09 2.41
N PHE A 206 -5.70 1.55 3.18
CA PHE A 206 -5.69 2.92 3.74
C PHE A 206 -4.48 3.18 4.65
N PHE A 207 -4.03 2.16 5.38
CA PHE A 207 -2.82 2.25 6.18
C PHE A 207 -1.59 2.44 5.31
N PHE A 208 -1.37 1.60 4.30
CA PHE A 208 -0.18 1.71 3.43
C PHE A 208 -0.20 3.00 2.61
N GLU A 209 -1.36 3.42 2.12
CA GLU A 209 -1.55 4.71 1.42
C GLU A 209 -1.06 5.90 2.26
N LYS A 210 -1.34 5.90 3.56
CA LYS A 210 -0.85 6.93 4.48
C LYS A 210 0.62 6.71 4.88
N TYR A 211 1.01 5.45 5.10
CA TYR A 211 2.34 5.09 5.58
C TYR A 211 3.44 5.50 4.60
N ILE A 212 3.18 5.35 3.29
CA ILE A 212 4.11 5.73 2.21
C ILE A 212 4.45 7.23 2.21
N SER A 213 3.54 8.08 2.70
CA SER A 213 3.80 9.51 2.85
C SER A 213 4.64 9.87 4.08
N SER A 214 5.02 8.88 4.91
CA SER A 214 5.84 9.10 6.11
C SER A 214 7.33 8.81 5.85
N ASN A 215 8.23 9.57 6.50
CA ASN A 215 9.67 9.29 6.45
C ASN A 215 10.02 7.91 7.03
N ILE A 216 9.30 7.47 8.07
CA ILE A 216 9.52 6.19 8.75
C ILE A 216 9.43 5.01 7.76
N CYS A 217 8.50 5.07 6.81
CA CYS A 217 8.37 4.04 5.77
C CYS A 217 9.67 3.85 4.99
N TRP A 218 10.27 4.95 4.55
CA TRP A 218 11.44 4.95 3.70
C TRP A 218 12.74 4.72 4.47
N GLU A 219 12.81 5.17 5.73
CA GLU A 219 13.89 4.83 6.66
C GLU A 219 13.98 3.31 6.92
N LEU A 220 12.83 2.65 7.05
CA LEU A 220 12.74 1.20 7.29
C LEU A 220 12.75 0.37 6.00
N TYR A 221 12.49 0.97 4.84
CA TYR A 221 12.26 0.26 3.57
C TYR A 221 13.34 -0.79 3.25
N ASN A 222 14.62 -0.43 3.43
CA ASN A 222 15.73 -1.34 3.11
C ASN A 222 15.77 -2.58 4.01
N SER A 223 15.26 -2.48 5.25
CA SER A 223 15.18 -3.58 6.21
C SER A 223 14.05 -4.58 5.93
N PHE A 224 13.11 -4.21 5.06
CA PHE A 224 11.99 -5.07 4.73
C PHE A 224 12.40 -6.24 3.82
N GLU A 225 11.69 -7.36 4.02
CA GLU A 225 11.73 -8.52 3.13
C GLU A 225 11.18 -8.15 1.74
N ILE A 226 11.52 -8.95 0.73
CA ILE A 226 11.20 -8.70 -0.68
C ILE A 226 9.69 -8.48 -0.89
N ARG A 227 8.85 -9.33 -0.30
CA ARG A 227 7.38 -9.21 -0.40
C ARG A 227 6.86 -7.88 0.14
N HIS A 228 7.33 -7.46 1.31
CA HIS A 228 6.92 -6.18 1.93
C HIS A 228 7.37 -4.97 1.10
N LYS A 229 8.57 -5.03 0.50
CA LYS A 229 9.04 -4.00 -0.45
C LYS A 229 8.12 -3.88 -1.66
N ILE A 230 7.66 -5.00 -2.20
CA ILE A 230 6.72 -5.04 -3.33
C ILE A 230 5.38 -4.38 -2.94
N ILE A 231 4.79 -4.74 -1.79
CA ILE A 231 3.51 -4.16 -1.31
C ILE A 231 3.58 -2.63 -1.22
N ILE A 232 4.68 -2.09 -0.66
CA ILE A 232 4.89 -0.65 -0.54
C ILE A 232 4.96 0.02 -1.92
N LEU A 233 5.76 -0.52 -2.84
CA LEU A 233 5.90 0.05 -4.18
C LEU A 233 4.61 -0.08 -5.00
N GLU A 234 3.89 -1.19 -4.87
CA GLU A 234 2.61 -1.40 -5.58
C GLU A 234 1.51 -0.48 -5.08
N THR A 235 1.46 -0.23 -3.77
CA THR A 235 0.52 0.74 -3.20
C THR A 235 0.83 2.15 -3.72
N LEU A 236 2.11 2.55 -3.79
CA LEU A 236 2.50 3.84 -4.37
C LEU A 236 2.14 3.90 -5.87
N ARG A 237 2.42 2.83 -6.61
CA ARG A 237 2.08 2.74 -8.04
C ARG A 237 0.57 2.83 -8.25
N TYR A 238 -0.22 2.17 -7.41
CA TYR A 238 -1.68 2.24 -7.40
C TYR A 238 -2.16 3.67 -7.20
N GLN A 239 -1.62 4.40 -6.21
CA GLN A 239 -1.95 5.82 -5.98
C GLN A 239 -1.65 6.68 -7.22
N GLN A 240 -0.52 6.46 -7.87
CA GLN A 240 -0.14 7.16 -9.11
C GLN A 240 -1.14 6.89 -10.25
N ILE A 241 -1.51 5.62 -10.48
CA ILE A 241 -2.46 5.22 -11.53
C ILE A 241 -3.85 5.82 -11.27
N LYS A 242 -4.30 5.77 -10.01
CA LYS A 242 -5.60 6.31 -9.60
C LYS A 242 -5.62 7.83 -9.48
N LYS A 243 -4.47 8.50 -9.67
CA LYS A 243 -4.31 9.95 -9.48
C LYS A 243 -4.77 10.41 -8.09
N ILE A 244 -4.58 9.55 -7.09
CA ILE A 244 -4.80 9.90 -5.69
C ILE A 244 -3.72 10.92 -5.33
N GLN A 245 -4.09 12.02 -4.67
CA GLN A 245 -3.11 13.00 -4.22
C GLN A 245 -2.25 12.37 -3.13
N TYR A 246 -0.94 12.25 -3.38
CA TYR A 246 0.02 11.74 -2.41
C TYR A 246 1.20 12.70 -2.29
N PHE A 247 1.84 12.67 -1.13
CA PHE A 247 3.13 13.32 -0.92
C PHE A 247 4.17 12.22 -0.69
N LEU A 248 5.24 12.24 -1.49
CA LEU A 248 6.38 11.34 -1.34
C LEU A 248 7.53 12.16 -0.73
N PRO A 249 7.94 11.87 0.52
CA PRO A 249 9.03 12.62 1.14
C PRO A 249 10.35 12.45 0.39
N ASP A 250 11.28 13.38 0.64
CA ASP A 250 12.63 13.35 0.06
C ASP A 250 13.36 12.02 0.30
N SER A 251 13.22 11.47 1.52
CA SER A 251 13.76 10.16 1.88
C SER A 251 13.25 9.05 0.97
N GLY A 252 11.98 9.12 0.55
CA GLY A 252 11.38 8.16 -0.38
C GLY A 252 11.91 8.29 -1.79
N ILE A 253 12.02 9.51 -2.31
CA ILE A 253 12.68 9.76 -3.60
C ILE A 253 14.12 9.22 -3.58
N ASP A 254 14.87 9.47 -2.51
CA ASP A 254 16.26 9.05 -2.41
C ASP A 254 16.41 7.52 -2.36
N VAL A 255 15.51 6.83 -1.65
CA VAL A 255 15.44 5.36 -1.62
C VAL A 255 15.09 4.80 -2.99
N ILE A 256 14.09 5.37 -3.68
CA ILE A 256 13.66 4.91 -5.00
C ILE A 256 14.79 5.08 -6.03
N VAL A 257 15.40 6.26 -6.07
CA VAL A 257 16.53 6.58 -6.96
C VAL A 257 17.70 5.65 -6.65
N SER A 258 18.07 5.49 -5.37
CA SER A 258 19.18 4.62 -4.97
C SER A 258 18.92 3.16 -5.32
N GLY A 259 17.68 2.68 -5.17
CA GLY A 259 17.29 1.32 -5.53
C GLY A 259 17.37 1.07 -7.03
N PHE A 260 16.92 2.03 -7.84
CA PHE A 260 17.04 1.98 -9.31
C PHE A 260 18.50 1.95 -9.76
N LEU A 261 19.35 2.84 -9.23
CA LEU A 261 20.74 2.96 -9.63
C LEU A 261 21.61 1.75 -9.25
N LYS A 262 21.28 1.01 -8.18
CA LYS A 262 22.05 -0.14 -7.69
C LYS A 262 21.71 -1.46 -8.40
N SER A 263 20.56 -1.52 -9.05
CA SER A 263 19.96 -2.76 -9.53
C SER A 263 19.88 -2.96 -11.07
N PRO A 264 20.57 -2.20 -11.96
CA PRO A 264 20.42 -2.40 -13.42
C PRO A 264 20.75 -3.81 -13.90
N ASP A 265 21.75 -4.46 -13.30
CA ASP A 265 22.21 -5.79 -13.72
C ASP A 265 21.22 -6.91 -13.38
N ILE A 266 20.24 -6.65 -12.50
CA ILE A 266 19.25 -7.64 -12.05
C ILE A 266 18.39 -8.11 -13.22
N PHE A 267 18.07 -7.23 -14.17
CA PHE A 267 17.31 -7.57 -15.37
C PHE A 267 17.96 -8.66 -16.23
N PHE A 268 19.26 -8.90 -16.07
CA PHE A 268 20.02 -9.89 -16.84
C PHE A 268 20.32 -11.18 -16.07
N LYS A 269 19.81 -11.31 -14.83
CA LYS A 269 20.08 -12.45 -13.93
C LYS A 269 18.83 -13.30 -13.62
N ILE A 270 17.95 -13.46 -14.60
CA ILE A 270 16.67 -14.15 -14.42
C ILE A 270 16.88 -15.67 -14.47
N SER A 271 17.09 -16.29 -13.31
CA SER A 271 17.28 -17.75 -13.21
C SER A 271 16.55 -18.40 -12.03
N THR A 272 15.91 -17.61 -11.15
CA THR A 272 15.23 -18.08 -9.94
C THR A 272 13.98 -17.23 -9.64
N ASP A 273 13.06 -17.75 -8.85
CA ASP A 273 11.87 -17.02 -8.38
C ASP A 273 12.24 -15.73 -7.61
N THR A 274 13.27 -15.81 -6.77
CA THR A 274 13.83 -14.64 -6.06
C THR A 274 14.33 -13.58 -7.04
N ALA A 275 15.03 -13.98 -8.11
CA ALA A 275 15.44 -13.04 -9.15
C ALA A 275 14.24 -12.39 -9.87
N GLN A 276 13.14 -13.11 -10.07
CA GLN A 276 11.93 -12.57 -10.67
C GLN A 276 11.26 -11.51 -9.78
N GLN A 277 11.21 -11.74 -8.46
CA GLN A 277 10.72 -10.75 -7.51
C GLN A 277 11.63 -9.52 -7.40
N GLU A 278 12.95 -9.71 -7.46
CA GLU A 278 13.90 -8.60 -7.54
C GLU A 278 13.72 -7.79 -8.82
N VAL A 279 13.54 -8.44 -9.97
CA VAL A 279 13.19 -7.75 -11.22
C VAL A 279 11.91 -6.94 -11.05
N ARG A 280 10.85 -7.50 -10.44
CA ARG A 280 9.60 -6.77 -10.15
C ARG A 280 9.83 -5.53 -9.29
N ILE A 281 10.69 -5.60 -8.28
CA ILE A 281 11.07 -4.41 -7.49
C ILE A 281 11.70 -3.35 -8.40
N VAL A 282 12.70 -3.71 -9.20
CA VAL A 282 13.39 -2.73 -10.07
C VAL A 282 12.45 -2.15 -11.12
N SER A 283 11.56 -2.97 -11.69
CA SER A 283 10.49 -2.53 -12.60
C SER A 283 9.58 -1.50 -11.94
N LEU A 284 9.10 -1.78 -10.72
CA LEU A 284 8.26 -0.86 -9.97
C LEU A 284 9.01 0.45 -9.64
N LEU A 285 10.27 0.37 -9.22
CA LEU A 285 11.10 1.54 -8.97
C LEU A 285 11.23 2.43 -10.22
N LEU A 286 11.46 1.81 -11.39
CA LEU A 286 11.52 2.50 -12.68
C LEU A 286 10.19 3.14 -13.07
N SER A 287 9.06 2.42 -12.96
CA SER A 287 7.75 2.98 -13.28
C SER A 287 7.37 4.14 -12.33
N ILE A 288 7.73 4.02 -11.05
CA ILE A 288 7.47 5.05 -10.03
C ILE A 288 8.33 6.29 -10.30
N ILE A 289 9.65 6.15 -10.51
CA ILE A 289 10.54 7.30 -10.79
C ILE A 289 10.18 7.96 -12.12
N SER A 290 9.79 7.18 -13.15
CA SER A 290 9.25 7.70 -14.41
C SER A 290 8.00 8.55 -14.17
N SER A 291 7.05 8.06 -13.36
CA SER A 291 5.86 8.81 -12.99
C SER A 291 6.17 10.07 -12.16
N CYS A 292 7.09 9.97 -11.19
CA CYS A 292 7.56 11.11 -10.40
C CYS A 292 8.25 12.17 -11.26
N SER A 293 8.94 11.78 -12.34
CA SER A 293 9.59 12.73 -13.25
C SER A 293 8.61 13.60 -14.04
N SER A 294 7.32 13.26 -14.04
CA SER A 294 6.24 14.08 -14.62
C SER A 294 5.64 15.09 -13.63
N ILE A 295 6.18 15.19 -12.41
CA ILE A 295 5.69 16.08 -11.34
C ILE A 295 6.71 17.20 -11.11
N ASP A 296 6.25 18.45 -11.15
CA ASP A 296 7.08 19.66 -11.10
C ASP A 296 7.96 19.71 -9.84
N GLU A 297 7.46 19.27 -8.69
CA GLU A 297 8.23 19.26 -7.44
C GLU A 297 9.39 18.26 -7.48
N TYR A 298 9.23 17.11 -8.12
CA TYR A 298 10.26 16.05 -8.13
C TYR A 298 11.23 16.19 -9.30
N ILE A 299 10.80 16.70 -10.47
CA ILE A 299 11.65 16.76 -11.66
C ILE A 299 12.92 17.60 -11.42
N VAL A 300 12.82 18.70 -10.67
CA VAL A 300 13.97 19.57 -10.34
C VAL A 300 15.04 18.80 -9.57
N LYS A 301 14.64 17.95 -8.62
CA LYS A 301 15.56 17.11 -7.84
C LYS A 301 16.16 15.99 -8.69
N LEU A 302 15.33 15.32 -9.50
CA LEU A 302 15.77 14.23 -10.38
C LEU A 302 16.77 14.72 -11.43
N GLN A 303 16.58 15.93 -11.96
CA GLN A 303 17.49 16.57 -12.92
C GLN A 303 18.87 16.93 -12.34
N GLN A 304 19.06 16.93 -11.03
CA GLN A 304 20.38 17.17 -10.42
C GLN A 304 21.26 15.91 -10.44
N ASN A 305 20.69 14.73 -10.64
CA ASN A 305 21.41 13.46 -10.62
C ASN A 305 21.53 12.85 -12.02
N LYS A 306 22.62 13.19 -12.71
CA LYS A 306 22.96 12.69 -14.05
C LYS A 306 23.00 11.16 -14.16
N ASN A 307 23.31 10.46 -13.06
CA ASN A 307 23.38 9.00 -13.07
C ASN A 307 22.03 8.38 -13.42
N ILE A 308 20.91 9.04 -13.11
CA ILE A 308 19.57 8.54 -13.47
C ILE A 308 19.46 8.42 -15.00
N LEU A 309 19.85 9.46 -15.73
CA LEU A 309 19.83 9.45 -17.19
C LEU A 309 20.80 8.41 -17.76
N VAL A 310 22.04 8.36 -17.25
CA VAL A 310 23.06 7.39 -17.72
C VAL A 310 22.57 5.96 -17.53
N THR A 311 22.04 5.63 -16.35
CA THR A 311 21.51 4.30 -16.04
C THR A 311 20.29 3.98 -16.90
N ALA A 312 19.34 4.91 -17.06
CA ALA A 312 18.17 4.71 -17.91
C ALA A 312 18.55 4.52 -19.38
N ALA A 313 19.49 5.30 -19.89
CA ALA A 313 20.01 5.17 -21.25
C ALA A 313 20.68 3.80 -21.46
N ALA A 314 21.56 3.39 -20.55
CA ALA A 314 22.21 2.08 -20.61
C ALA A 314 21.20 0.92 -20.62
N LEU A 315 20.18 0.97 -19.75
CA LEU A 315 19.12 -0.03 -19.71
C LEU A 315 18.31 -0.04 -21.01
N LEU A 316 17.92 1.12 -21.53
CA LEU A 316 17.15 1.20 -22.77
C LEU A 316 17.94 0.66 -23.97
N ILE A 317 19.22 1.01 -24.09
CA ILE A 317 20.12 0.47 -25.12
C ILE A 317 20.18 -1.06 -25.04
N ASN A 318 20.38 -1.60 -23.84
CA ASN A 318 20.48 -3.05 -23.64
C ASN A 318 19.15 -3.77 -23.91
N PHE A 319 18.03 -3.26 -23.42
CA PHE A 319 16.70 -3.83 -23.68
C PHE A 319 16.33 -3.76 -25.16
N HIS A 320 16.71 -2.67 -25.84
CA HIS A 320 16.49 -2.53 -27.27
C HIS A 320 17.33 -3.53 -28.06
N LYS A 321 18.62 -3.65 -27.74
CA LYS A 321 19.53 -4.62 -28.36
C LYS A 321 19.04 -6.05 -28.17
N LEU A 322 18.75 -6.45 -26.92
CA LEU A 322 18.22 -7.78 -26.62
C LEU A 322 16.89 -8.03 -27.32
N GLY A 323 16.01 -7.03 -27.41
CA GLY A 323 14.73 -7.17 -28.12
C GLY A 323 14.88 -7.47 -29.62
N LYS A 324 16.04 -7.19 -30.22
CA LYS A 324 16.37 -7.57 -31.59
C LYS A 324 17.02 -8.96 -31.69
N GLU A 325 17.45 -9.53 -30.58
CA GLU A 325 18.18 -10.80 -30.50
C GLU A 325 17.24 -11.95 -30.08
N GLY A 326 16.74 -12.72 -31.05
CA GLY A 326 16.02 -13.96 -30.79
C GLY A 326 14.64 -13.77 -30.13
N ASP A 327 14.17 -14.82 -29.44
CA ASP A 327 12.89 -14.83 -28.74
C ASP A 327 13.11 -14.67 -27.23
N ASN A 328 12.74 -13.51 -26.68
CA ASN A 328 12.93 -13.17 -25.27
C ASN A 328 11.88 -12.13 -24.81
N MET A 329 11.87 -11.83 -23.50
CA MET A 329 10.90 -10.93 -22.87
C MET A 329 10.95 -9.46 -23.31
N PHE A 330 12.03 -9.02 -23.97
CA PHE A 330 12.19 -7.66 -24.51
C PHE A 330 11.85 -7.54 -26.01
N LYS A 331 11.50 -8.66 -26.65
CA LYS A 331 11.13 -8.72 -28.06
C LYS A 331 9.87 -7.87 -28.31
N PRO A 332 9.90 -6.94 -29.28
CA PRO A 332 8.73 -6.14 -29.63
C PRO A 332 7.57 -7.01 -30.14
N VAL A 333 6.36 -6.72 -29.69
CA VAL A 333 5.14 -7.40 -30.15
C VAL A 333 4.34 -6.47 -31.04
N GLN A 334 4.36 -6.72 -32.36
CA GLN A 334 3.71 -5.86 -33.35
C GLN A 334 2.19 -6.12 -33.53
N LYS A 335 1.62 -7.11 -32.82
CA LYS A 335 0.20 -7.49 -32.92
C LYS A 335 -0.59 -7.04 -31.69
N LEU A 336 -1.57 -6.17 -31.88
CA LEU A 336 -2.50 -5.73 -30.81
C LEU A 336 -3.32 -6.87 -30.20
N SER A 337 -3.53 -7.98 -30.91
CA SER A 337 -4.32 -9.12 -30.40
C SER A 337 -3.70 -9.84 -29.20
N TYR A 338 -2.45 -9.57 -28.85
CA TYR A 338 -1.75 -10.12 -27.68
C TYR A 338 -1.94 -9.29 -26.40
N SER A 339 -2.66 -8.17 -26.46
CA SER A 339 -2.90 -7.27 -25.31
C SER A 339 -3.88 -7.82 -24.27
N GLN A 340 -4.05 -9.15 -24.17
CA GLN A 340 -4.80 -9.82 -23.10
C GLN A 340 -3.92 -10.68 -22.19
N GLY A 341 -2.59 -10.60 -22.32
CA GLY A 341 -1.69 -11.05 -21.26
C GLY A 341 -1.82 -10.09 -20.08
N ASP A 342 -2.07 -10.63 -18.89
CA ASP A 342 -2.22 -9.86 -17.66
C ASP A 342 -0.92 -9.08 -17.40
N GLU A 343 -0.99 -7.78 -17.05
CA GLU A 343 0.20 -6.95 -16.70
C GLU A 343 1.04 -7.61 -15.59
N THR A 344 0.44 -8.54 -14.87
CA THR A 344 1.00 -9.34 -13.78
C THR A 344 1.95 -10.46 -14.24
N GLU A 345 1.87 -10.95 -15.49
CA GLU A 345 2.67 -12.09 -15.97
C GLU A 345 4.05 -11.69 -16.48
N ASN A 346 4.21 -10.48 -17.01
CA ASN A 346 5.49 -10.00 -17.55
C ASN A 346 6.04 -8.81 -16.73
N PRO A 347 7.04 -9.03 -15.85
CA PRO A 347 7.57 -7.98 -14.99
C PRO A 347 8.31 -6.87 -15.77
N VAL A 348 8.58 -7.03 -17.08
CA VAL A 348 9.18 -5.98 -17.93
C VAL A 348 8.18 -5.29 -18.86
N PHE A 349 6.88 -5.57 -18.72
CA PHE A 349 5.84 -4.87 -19.46
C PHE A 349 5.89 -3.36 -19.20
N GLY A 350 5.81 -2.55 -20.25
CA GLY A 350 5.86 -1.09 -20.20
C GLY A 350 7.23 -0.48 -19.95
N LEU A 351 8.25 -1.25 -19.59
CA LEU A 351 9.52 -0.67 -19.10
C LEU A 351 10.31 0.12 -20.15
N LYS A 352 10.26 -0.25 -21.44
CA LYS A 352 10.92 0.59 -22.47
C LYS A 352 10.21 1.94 -22.58
N ALA A 353 8.88 1.95 -22.54
CA ALA A 353 8.11 3.20 -22.53
C ALA A 353 8.43 4.05 -21.30
N ASP A 354 8.50 3.44 -20.10
CA ASP A 354 8.87 4.13 -18.86
C ASP A 354 10.30 4.70 -18.92
N LEU A 355 11.27 3.97 -19.49
CA LEU A 355 12.64 4.46 -19.70
C LEU A 355 12.67 5.67 -20.63
N ILE A 356 11.96 5.59 -21.76
CA ILE A 356 11.89 6.68 -22.74
C ILE A 356 11.22 7.92 -22.12
N GLN A 357 10.14 7.72 -21.37
CA GLN A 357 9.46 8.77 -20.62
C GLN A 357 10.42 9.44 -19.62
N LEU A 358 11.11 8.65 -18.79
CA LEU A 358 12.04 9.15 -17.79
C LEU A 358 13.17 9.97 -18.44
N ILE A 359 13.80 9.44 -19.49
CA ILE A 359 14.88 10.14 -20.22
C ILE A 359 14.36 11.44 -20.85
N GLY A 360 13.19 11.38 -21.49
CA GLY A 360 12.55 12.55 -22.09
C GLY A 360 12.22 13.63 -21.06
N ASN A 361 11.66 13.26 -19.91
CA ASN A 361 11.35 14.18 -18.81
C ASN A 361 12.62 14.80 -18.21
N LEU A 362 13.67 14.02 -17.96
CA LEU A 362 14.94 14.54 -17.45
C LEU A 362 15.57 15.58 -18.38
N CYS A 363 15.35 15.48 -19.69
CA CYS A 363 15.85 16.44 -20.68
C CYS A 363 14.96 17.69 -20.84
N TRP A 364 13.78 17.73 -20.22
CA TRP A 364 12.88 18.87 -20.36
C TRP A 364 13.50 20.14 -19.79
N LYS A 365 13.70 21.15 -20.66
CA LYS A 365 14.29 22.46 -20.32
C LYS A 365 15.65 22.36 -19.57
N ASN A 366 16.39 21.28 -19.78
CA ASN A 366 17.68 21.07 -19.12
C ASN A 366 18.76 20.74 -20.16
N ASN A 367 19.48 21.77 -20.62
CA ASN A 367 20.51 21.65 -21.65
C ASN A 367 21.62 20.65 -21.29
N GLU A 368 21.95 20.52 -20.01
CA GLU A 368 22.98 19.59 -19.55
C GLU A 368 22.53 18.15 -19.74
N MET A 369 21.29 17.82 -19.35
CA MET A 369 20.70 16.49 -19.58
C MET A 369 20.47 16.20 -21.06
N GLN A 370 20.03 17.19 -21.85
CA GLN A 370 19.88 17.05 -23.30
C GLN A 370 21.20 16.73 -24.00
N ASN A 371 22.29 17.39 -23.61
CA ASN A 371 23.62 17.13 -24.15
C ASN A 371 24.11 15.75 -23.72
N LEU A 372 23.91 15.38 -22.45
CA LEU A 372 24.24 14.07 -21.94
C LEU A 372 23.49 12.95 -22.67
N ALA A 373 22.21 13.14 -23.01
CA ALA A 373 21.45 12.18 -23.82
C ALA A 373 22.10 11.95 -25.20
N ARG A 374 22.55 13.02 -25.86
CA ARG A 374 23.28 12.89 -27.13
C ARG A 374 24.62 12.19 -26.95
N GLU A 375 25.39 12.55 -25.93
CA GLU A 375 26.69 11.95 -25.61
C GLU A 375 26.59 10.48 -25.21
N ALA A 376 25.48 10.08 -24.57
CA ALA A 376 25.16 8.70 -24.22
C ALA A 376 24.59 7.88 -25.41
N GLU A 377 24.62 8.42 -26.64
CA GLU A 377 24.15 7.77 -27.87
C GLU A 377 22.69 7.28 -27.81
N ILE A 378 21.86 7.89 -26.96
CA ILE A 378 20.47 7.41 -26.75
C ILE A 378 19.49 7.91 -27.82
N ILE A 379 19.82 9.03 -28.49
CA ILE A 379 18.94 9.65 -29.49
C ILE A 379 18.62 8.69 -30.65
N PRO A 380 19.60 8.03 -31.31
CA PRO A 380 19.30 7.06 -32.37
C PRO A 380 18.48 5.87 -31.87
N VAL A 381 18.73 5.39 -30.65
CA VAL A 381 17.99 4.28 -30.06
C VAL A 381 16.53 4.64 -29.83
N ILE A 382 16.24 5.84 -29.33
CA ILE A 382 14.86 6.32 -29.15
C ILE A 382 14.14 6.50 -30.50
N LEU A 383 14.83 7.01 -31.53
CA LEU A 383 14.27 7.08 -32.88
C LEU A 383 13.92 5.69 -33.42
N ASP A 384 14.77 4.70 -33.18
CA ASP A 384 14.55 3.31 -33.59
C ASP A 384 13.48 2.59 -32.74
N CYS A 385 13.23 3.06 -31.51
CA CYS A 385 12.10 2.61 -30.69
C CYS A 385 10.74 3.15 -31.18
N CYS A 386 10.70 4.04 -32.19
CA CYS A 386 9.47 4.62 -32.75
C CYS A 386 8.70 3.61 -33.64
N ASN A 387 8.51 2.40 -33.13
CA ASN A 387 7.81 1.29 -33.76
C ASN A 387 6.70 0.80 -32.82
N MET A 388 5.64 0.20 -33.36
CA MET A 388 4.58 -0.36 -32.53
C MET A 388 5.11 -1.54 -31.70
N ASP A 389 4.86 -1.49 -30.39
CA ASP A 389 5.18 -2.56 -29.46
C ASP A 389 4.05 -2.70 -28.42
N ALA A 390 3.30 -3.79 -28.48
CA ALA A 390 2.20 -4.07 -27.56
C ALA A 390 2.69 -4.33 -26.12
N ASN A 391 3.95 -4.73 -25.94
CA ASN A 391 4.56 -4.85 -24.61
C ASN A 391 4.90 -3.49 -24.01
N ASN A 392 4.91 -2.41 -24.81
CA ASN A 392 5.27 -1.07 -24.38
C ASN A 392 4.21 -0.06 -24.88
N PRO A 393 3.06 0.02 -24.18
CA PRO A 393 1.99 0.94 -24.56
C PRO A 393 2.48 2.38 -24.72
N PHE A 394 2.00 3.05 -25.77
CA PHE A 394 2.34 4.44 -26.11
C PHE A 394 3.83 4.71 -26.40
N ILE A 395 4.64 3.68 -26.70
CA ILE A 395 6.08 3.86 -26.96
C ILE A 395 6.38 4.92 -28.04
N ILE A 396 5.59 4.97 -29.11
CA ILE A 396 5.74 5.97 -30.20
C ILE A 396 5.53 7.39 -29.66
N GLN A 397 4.49 7.60 -28.86
CA GLN A 397 4.17 8.91 -28.27
C GLN A 397 5.29 9.36 -27.33
N TRP A 398 5.82 8.43 -26.51
CA TRP A 398 6.94 8.70 -25.64
C TRP A 398 8.23 9.01 -26.41
N CYS A 399 8.51 8.31 -27.51
CA CYS A 399 9.63 8.62 -28.40
C CYS A 399 9.52 10.04 -28.96
N ILE A 400 8.37 10.40 -29.54
CA ILE A 400 8.14 11.74 -30.12
C ILE A 400 8.32 12.82 -29.04
N PHE A 401 7.77 12.59 -27.85
CA PHE A 401 7.92 13.49 -26.71
C PHE A 401 9.38 13.66 -26.28
N ALA A 402 10.13 12.56 -26.14
CA ALA A 402 11.54 12.60 -25.77
C ALA A 402 12.38 13.35 -26.81
N ILE A 403 12.18 13.08 -28.11
CA ILE A 403 12.89 13.78 -29.20
C ILE A 403 12.58 15.28 -29.18
N ARG A 404 11.30 15.66 -28.96
CA ARG A 404 10.93 17.07 -28.78
C ARG A 404 11.70 17.71 -27.63
N ASN A 405 11.82 17.03 -26.49
CA ASN A 405 12.55 17.55 -25.33
C ASN A 405 14.07 17.61 -25.55
N PHE A 406 14.65 16.68 -26.30
CA PHE A 406 16.09 16.73 -26.67
C PHE A 406 16.41 17.93 -27.56
N CYS A 407 15.49 18.32 -28.44
CA CYS A 407 15.68 19.39 -29.42
C CYS A 407 15.26 20.76 -28.90
N GLU A 408 14.43 20.84 -27.86
CA GLU A 408 13.91 22.10 -27.33
C GLU A 408 15.06 23.02 -26.92
N ASN A 409 15.22 24.13 -27.65
CA ASN A 409 16.28 25.12 -27.45
C ASN A 409 17.71 24.56 -27.49
N ASN A 410 17.93 23.45 -28.20
CA ASN A 410 19.23 22.79 -28.34
C ASN A 410 19.62 22.60 -29.82
N PRO A 411 20.27 23.60 -30.45
CA PRO A 411 20.67 23.55 -31.86
C PRO A 411 21.65 22.40 -32.16
N GLU A 412 22.48 22.01 -31.21
CA GLU A 412 23.47 20.96 -31.40
C GLU A 412 22.83 19.57 -31.51
N ASN A 413 21.77 19.31 -30.72
CA ASN A 413 20.95 18.11 -30.85
C ASN A 413 20.14 18.13 -32.15
N GLN A 414 19.57 19.28 -32.53
CA GLN A 414 18.86 19.42 -33.81
C GLN A 414 19.78 19.13 -35.01
N LYS A 415 21.01 19.67 -35.00
CA LYS A 415 22.02 19.39 -36.04
C LYS A 415 22.43 17.93 -36.07
N PHE A 416 22.60 17.29 -34.90
CA PHE A 416 22.92 15.86 -34.81
C PHE A 416 21.84 15.02 -35.50
N ILE A 417 20.57 15.26 -35.18
CA ILE A 417 19.44 14.54 -35.79
C ILE A 417 19.32 14.84 -37.30
N ALA A 418 19.50 16.10 -37.71
CA ALA A 418 19.46 16.49 -39.12
C ALA A 418 20.58 15.84 -39.96
N GLY A 419 21.70 15.45 -39.33
CA GLY A 419 22.79 14.72 -39.95
C GLY A 419 22.59 13.20 -40.01
N LEU A 420 21.47 12.67 -39.53
CA LEU A 420 21.14 11.24 -39.67
C LEU A 420 20.67 10.96 -41.11
N HIS A 421 21.29 9.98 -41.75
CA HIS A 421 20.98 9.59 -43.13
C HIS A 421 20.37 8.19 -43.19
N LYS A 422 19.40 8.00 -44.09
CA LYS A 422 18.79 6.69 -44.40
C LYS A 422 19.84 5.81 -45.10
N ARG A 423 20.14 4.63 -44.53
CA ARG A 423 21.09 3.65 -45.10
C ARG A 423 20.44 2.41 -45.72
N GLY A 424 19.10 2.36 -45.80
CA GLY A 424 18.36 1.24 -46.39
C GLY A 424 17.02 0.95 -45.70
N THR A 425 16.43 -0.21 -45.99
CA THR A 425 15.17 -0.68 -45.40
C THR A 425 15.40 -1.83 -44.42
N VAL A 426 14.62 -1.88 -43.34
CA VAL A 426 14.62 -3.00 -42.39
C VAL A 426 13.50 -3.97 -42.75
N SER A 427 13.70 -5.27 -42.53
CA SER A 427 12.64 -6.27 -42.71
C SER A 427 11.48 -6.02 -41.74
N SER A 428 10.26 -6.17 -42.23
CA SER A 428 9.05 -6.05 -41.42
C SER A 428 8.38 -7.40 -41.32
N SER A 429 8.35 -7.99 -40.13
CA SER A 429 7.66 -9.27 -39.89
C SER A 429 6.17 -9.23 -40.26
N VAL A 430 5.54 -8.05 -40.18
CA VAL A 430 4.15 -7.86 -40.63
C VAL A 430 4.09 -7.99 -42.15
N LEU A 431 4.93 -7.27 -42.89
CA LEU A 431 4.96 -7.37 -44.36
C LEU A 431 5.32 -8.78 -44.81
N GLU A 432 6.30 -9.43 -44.18
CA GLU A 432 6.69 -10.80 -44.49
C GLU A 432 5.53 -11.78 -44.28
N SER A 433 4.72 -11.59 -43.23
CA SER A 433 3.51 -12.40 -43.00
C SER A 433 2.44 -12.25 -44.09
N PHE A 434 2.49 -11.16 -44.86
CA PHE A 434 1.65 -10.92 -46.04
C PHE A 434 2.38 -11.26 -47.36
N GLY A 435 3.56 -11.86 -47.32
CA GLY A 435 4.36 -12.16 -48.53
C GLY A 435 4.94 -10.92 -49.20
N MET A 436 5.18 -9.85 -48.43
CA MET A 436 5.63 -8.54 -48.88
C MET A 436 6.92 -8.12 -48.17
N THR A 437 7.64 -7.16 -48.73
CA THR A 437 8.86 -6.57 -48.15
C THR A 437 9.00 -5.10 -48.57
N LEU A 438 9.90 -4.37 -47.91
CA LEU A 438 10.25 -3.01 -48.30
C LEU A 438 11.45 -3.05 -49.25
N HIS A 439 11.38 -2.24 -50.30
CA HIS A 439 12.48 -2.00 -51.23
C HIS A 439 12.73 -0.49 -51.34
N GLY A 440 13.99 -0.07 -51.25
CA GLY A 440 14.40 1.29 -51.53
C GLY A 440 15.79 1.63 -50.98
N ASP A 441 16.68 2.05 -51.86
CA ASP A 441 18.05 2.48 -51.53
C ASP A 441 18.09 3.90 -50.95
N GLU A 442 19.31 4.39 -50.68
CA GLU A 442 19.63 5.67 -50.03
C GLU A 442 18.89 6.88 -50.65
N ASP A 443 18.58 6.82 -51.95
CA ASP A 443 17.87 7.88 -52.70
C ASP A 443 16.51 7.47 -53.31
N SER A 444 16.05 6.23 -53.10
CA SER A 444 14.80 5.75 -53.71
C SER A 444 13.58 5.97 -52.80
N GLU A 445 12.42 6.29 -53.42
CA GLU A 445 11.12 6.20 -52.73
C GLU A 445 10.92 4.78 -52.18
N LEU A 446 10.53 4.70 -50.91
CA LEU A 446 10.19 3.44 -50.24
C LEU A 446 8.98 2.79 -50.94
N LYS A 447 9.16 1.57 -51.44
CA LYS A 447 8.11 0.77 -52.07
C LYS A 447 7.87 -0.51 -51.27
N ILE A 448 6.61 -0.91 -51.19
CA ILE A 448 6.24 -2.25 -50.72
C ILE A 448 6.18 -3.16 -51.94
N VAL A 449 6.97 -4.23 -51.96
CA VAL A 449 7.07 -5.17 -53.07
C VAL A 449 6.81 -6.60 -52.59
N PRO A 450 6.35 -7.52 -53.46
CA PRO A 450 6.27 -8.94 -53.11
C PRO A 450 7.64 -9.49 -52.71
N LEU A 451 7.67 -10.41 -51.74
CA LEU A 451 8.90 -11.00 -51.20
C LEU A 451 9.76 -11.68 -52.28
N ASP A 452 9.13 -12.26 -53.30
CA ASP A 452 9.81 -12.91 -54.42
C ASP A 452 10.35 -11.95 -55.48
N ALA A 453 9.92 -10.68 -55.47
CA ALA A 453 10.40 -9.68 -56.42
C ALA A 453 11.89 -9.35 -56.21
N LEU A 454 12.38 -9.45 -54.97
CA LEU A 454 13.79 -9.23 -54.63
C LEU A 454 14.72 -10.38 -55.07
N LYS A 455 14.19 -11.60 -55.26
CA LYS A 455 15.01 -12.75 -55.72
C LYS A 455 15.40 -12.62 -57.19
N ASN A 456 14.57 -11.95 -57.98
CA ASN A 456 14.75 -11.77 -59.42
C ASN A 456 15.70 -10.61 -59.78
N GLU A 457 16.14 -9.80 -58.82
CA GLU A 457 17.11 -8.72 -59.03
C GLU A 457 18.55 -9.13 -58.68
N SER A 458 18.74 -10.33 -58.11
CA SER A 458 20.03 -10.89 -57.70
C SER A 458 20.59 -11.98 -58.64
N GLU A 459 19.93 -12.22 -59.79
CA GLU A 459 20.46 -12.94 -60.95
C GLU A 459 20.84 -11.93 -62.05
#